data_AF-A0A2P2MPD8-F1
#
_entry.id   AF-A0A2P2MPD8-F1
#
_cell.length_a   1.000
_cell.length_b   1.000
_cell.length_c   1.000
_cell.angle_alpha   90.00
_cell.angle_beta   90.00
_cell.angle_gamma   90.00
#
_symmetry.space_group_name_H-M   'P 1'
#
loop_
_entity.id
_entity.type
_entity.pdbx_description
1 polymer ?
#
loop_
_entity_poly.entity_id
_entity_poly.type
_entity_poly.pdbx_seq_one_letter_code
_entity_poly.pdbx_strand_id
1 'polypeptide(L)'
;MMERVLGPLPQHMLKNVDRHAEKYIRRGKLDWPEGATSRESIKAVLKLPRLQNLVMQHVDHSGGDLIHLLQGLLRYDPSDRLTALEALRLPFFHQGPPQELTDCL
;
A
#
# COMPACT_ATOMS: atom_id res chain seq x y z
N MET A 1 5.56 9.02 -5.77
CA MET A 1 5.92 8.34 -4.50
C MET A 1 5.03 7.13 -4.24
N MET A 2 3.73 7.30 -3.96
CA MET A 2 2.83 6.16 -3.67
C MET A 2 2.81 5.13 -4.79
N GLU A 3 2.81 5.56 -6.06
CA GLU A 3 2.80 4.63 -7.19
C GLU A 3 4.00 3.67 -7.23
N ARG A 4 5.11 4.07 -6.60
CA ARG A 4 6.30 3.23 -6.46
C ARG A 4 6.08 2.10 -5.47
N VAL A 5 5.33 2.33 -4.40
CA VAL A 5 5.10 1.36 -3.33
C VAL A 5 3.89 0.47 -3.63
N LEU A 6 2.77 1.09 -4.05
CA LEU A 6 1.45 0.45 -4.15
C LEU A 6 1.04 0.10 -5.59
N GLY A 7 1.72 0.65 -6.61
CA GLY A 7 1.32 0.49 -8.01
C GLY A 7 0.57 1.73 -8.56
N PRO A 8 0.21 1.75 -9.85
CA PRO A 8 -0.33 2.94 -10.50
C PRO A 8 -1.66 3.40 -9.89
N LEU A 9 -1.89 4.72 -9.87
CA LEU A 9 -3.18 5.29 -9.46
C LEU A 9 -4.28 4.93 -10.48
N PRO A 10 -5.49 4.57 -10.01
CA PRO A 10 -6.62 4.32 -10.90
C PRO A 10 -6.95 5.54 -11.77
N GLN A 11 -7.19 5.29 -13.07
CA GLN A 11 -7.43 6.35 -14.05
C GLN A 11 -8.66 7.21 -13.73
N HIS A 12 -9.71 6.62 -13.15
CA HIS A 12 -10.91 7.38 -12.79
C HIS A 12 -10.62 8.42 -11.69
N MET A 13 -9.72 8.11 -10.74
CA MET A 13 -9.31 9.06 -9.70
C MET A 13 -8.49 10.21 -10.28
N LEU A 14 -7.62 9.92 -11.25
CA LEU A 14 -6.81 10.93 -11.93
C LEU A 14 -7.64 11.87 -12.82
N LYS A 15 -8.78 11.39 -13.33
CA LYS A 15 -9.72 12.20 -14.12
C LYS A 15 -10.62 13.07 -13.26
N ASN A 16 -10.94 12.60 -12.05
CA ASN A 16 -11.86 13.26 -11.13
C ASN A 16 -11.11 14.00 -10.00
N VAL A 17 -9.89 14.46 -10.25
CA VAL A 17 -9.12 15.23 -9.26
C VAL A 17 -9.77 16.58 -8.99
N ASP A 18 -9.69 17.05 -7.75
CA ASP A 18 -10.12 18.40 -7.42
C ASP A 18 -9.19 19.45 -8.05
N ARG A 19 -9.69 20.69 -8.11
CA ARG A 19 -8.99 21.83 -8.71
C ARG A 19 -7.60 22.10 -8.11
N HIS A 20 -7.40 21.81 -6.83
CA HIS A 20 -6.11 22.04 -6.15
C HIS A 20 -5.07 20.98 -6.53
N ALA A 21 -5.55 19.77 -6.86
CA ALA A 21 -4.73 18.64 -7.24
C ALA A 21 -4.39 18.58 -8.74
N GLU A 22 -5.09 19.31 -9.60
CA GLU A 22 -4.84 19.38 -11.06
C GLU A 22 -3.38 19.65 -11.41
N LYS A 23 -2.69 20.52 -10.65
CA LYS A 23 -1.26 20.85 -10.85
C LYS A 23 -0.31 19.65 -10.75
N TYR A 24 -0.74 18.56 -10.12
CA TYR A 24 0.03 17.33 -9.99
C TYR A 24 -0.24 16.34 -11.11
N ILE A 25 -1.17 16.63 -12.03
CA ILE A 25 -1.58 15.71 -13.09
C ILE A 25 -1.20 16.30 -14.46
N ARG A 26 -0.53 15.50 -15.28
CA ARG A 26 -0.16 15.84 -16.65
C ARG A 26 -0.49 14.68 -17.58
N ARG A 27 -1.30 14.95 -18.62
CA ARG A 27 -1.74 13.94 -19.62
C ARG A 27 -2.36 12.68 -19.00
N GLY A 28 -3.18 12.85 -17.95
CA GLY A 28 -3.89 11.75 -17.28
C GLY A 28 -3.00 10.85 -16.41
N LYS A 29 -1.82 11.34 -16.03
CA LYS A 29 -0.87 10.67 -15.12
C LYS A 29 -0.31 11.67 -14.12
N LEU A 30 0.27 11.18 -13.03
CA LEU A 30 1.02 12.03 -12.11
C LEU A 30 2.17 12.73 -12.87
N ASP A 31 2.35 14.03 -12.64
CA ASP A 31 3.44 14.85 -13.18
C ASP A 31 4.75 14.55 -12.42
N TRP A 32 5.22 13.32 -12.56
CA TRP A 32 6.44 12.82 -11.92
C TRP A 32 7.11 11.78 -12.84
N PRO A 33 8.44 11.82 -13.00
CA PRO A 33 9.41 12.65 -12.28
C PRO A 33 9.58 14.08 -12.81
N GLU A 34 8.97 14.45 -13.94
CA GLU A 34 9.18 15.73 -14.63
C GLU A 34 8.75 16.94 -13.79
N GLY A 35 7.69 16.82 -13.00
CA GLY A 35 7.23 17.85 -12.07
C GLY A 35 7.88 17.81 -10.68
N ALA A 36 8.94 17.01 -10.47
CA ALA A 36 9.58 16.87 -9.16
C ALA A 36 10.44 18.10 -8.79
N THR A 37 10.44 18.47 -7.50
CA THR A 37 11.14 19.67 -6.99
C THR A 37 12.67 19.57 -7.06
N SER A 38 13.24 18.36 -6.97
CA SER A 38 14.70 18.17 -7.00
C SER A 38 15.11 16.78 -7.47
N ARG A 39 16.35 16.64 -7.94
CA ARG A 39 16.92 15.34 -8.35
C ARG A 39 17.07 14.40 -7.16
N GLU A 40 17.33 14.94 -5.99
CA GLU A 40 17.45 14.22 -4.72
C GLU A 40 16.11 13.57 -4.36
N SER A 41 15.00 14.30 -4.53
CA SER A 41 13.65 13.77 -4.31
C SER A 41 13.31 12.64 -5.28
N ILE A 42 13.69 12.77 -6.56
CA ILE A 42 13.51 11.71 -7.55
C ILE A 42 14.27 10.45 -7.13
N LYS A 43 15.55 10.59 -6.77
CA LYS A 43 16.39 9.47 -6.31
C LYS A 43 15.82 8.80 -5.07
N ALA A 44 15.33 9.59 -4.10
CA ALA A 44 14.72 9.06 -2.88
C ALA A 44 13.48 8.21 -3.20
N VAL A 45 12.60 8.71 -4.08
CA VAL A 45 11.41 7.96 -4.50
C VAL A 45 11.77 6.71 -5.30
N LEU A 46 12.75 6.76 -6.20
CA LEU A 46 13.16 5.60 -7.00
C LEU A 46 13.71 4.45 -6.15
N LYS A 47 14.35 4.78 -5.01
CA LYS A 47 14.87 3.82 -4.04
C LYS A 47 13.81 3.15 -3.17
N LEU A 48 12.56 3.64 -3.18
CA LEU A 48 11.50 3.02 -2.40
C LEU A 48 11.21 1.60 -2.92
N PRO A 49 11.13 0.60 -2.02
CA PRO A 49 10.71 -0.74 -2.40
C PRO A 49 9.21 -0.80 -2.67
N ARG A 50 8.78 -1.89 -3.33
CA ARG A 50 7.37 -2.28 -3.39
C ARG A 50 6.89 -2.70 -2.00
N LEU A 51 5.58 -2.58 -1.75
CA LEU A 51 4.98 -2.97 -0.47
C LEU A 51 5.39 -4.38 -0.01
N GLN A 52 5.35 -5.36 -0.92
CA GLN A 52 5.77 -6.73 -0.60
C GLN A 52 7.23 -6.81 -0.12
N ASN A 53 8.15 -6.08 -0.76
CA ASN A 53 9.56 -6.09 -0.41
C ASN A 53 9.79 -5.39 0.93
N LEU A 54 9.03 -4.34 1.23
CA LEU A 54 9.07 -3.66 2.54
C LEU A 54 8.68 -4.61 3.68
N VAL A 55 7.63 -5.41 3.49
CA VAL A 55 7.17 -6.36 4.51
C VAL A 55 8.13 -7.54 4.65
N MET A 56 8.56 -8.12 3.53
CA MET A 56 9.50 -9.27 3.53
C MET A 56 10.87 -8.95 4.11
N GLN A 57 11.25 -7.67 4.20
CA GLN A 57 12.48 -7.25 4.89
C GLN A 57 12.38 -7.38 6.43
N HIS A 58 11.17 -7.48 6.99
CA HIS A 58 10.92 -7.35 8.42
C HIS A 58 10.09 -8.49 9.02
N VAL A 59 9.53 -9.40 8.20
CA VAL A 59 8.59 -10.43 8.66
C VAL A 59 8.89 -11.76 7.97
N ASP A 60 8.93 -12.84 8.76
CA ASP A 60 9.09 -14.24 8.31
C ASP A 60 7.77 -14.81 7.73
N HIS A 61 7.51 -16.12 7.88
CA HIS A 61 6.44 -16.90 7.23
C HIS A 61 5.01 -16.32 7.29
N SER A 62 4.69 -15.40 8.22
CA SER A 62 3.41 -14.69 8.31
C SER A 62 3.31 -13.43 7.42
N GLY A 63 4.36 -13.12 6.65
CA GLY A 63 4.42 -11.95 5.78
C GLY A 63 3.32 -11.92 4.71
N GLY A 64 2.87 -13.09 4.22
CA GLY A 64 1.81 -13.19 3.22
C GLY A 64 0.48 -12.62 3.70
N ASP A 65 0.04 -13.02 4.90
CA ASP A 65 -1.24 -12.57 5.48
C ASP A 65 -1.21 -11.07 5.80
N LEU A 66 -0.07 -10.57 6.29
CA LEU A 66 0.12 -9.14 6.53
C LEU A 66 0.14 -8.33 5.22
N ILE A 67 0.83 -8.82 4.19
CA ILE A 67 0.84 -8.17 2.86
C ILE A 67 -0.59 -8.10 2.32
N HIS A 68 -1.37 -9.17 2.44
CA HIS A 68 -2.75 -9.19 1.98
C HIS A 68 -3.62 -8.15 2.69
N LEU A 69 -3.51 -8.07 4.03
CA LEU A 69 -4.18 -7.05 4.83
C LEU A 69 -3.78 -5.63 4.40
N LEU A 70 -2.48 -5.35 4.29
CA LEU A 70 -1.97 -4.02 3.92
C LEU A 70 -2.38 -3.62 2.50
N GLN A 71 -2.35 -4.56 1.55
CA GLN A 71 -2.82 -4.32 0.18
C GLN A 71 -4.30 -3.96 0.15
N GLY A 72 -5.14 -4.61 0.97
CA GLY A 72 -6.56 -4.29 1.09
C GLY A 72 -6.81 -2.93 1.72
N LEU A 73 -6.13 -2.62 2.83
CA LEU A 73 -6.28 -1.35 3.55
C LEU A 73 -5.73 -0.14 2.79
N LEU A 74 -4.69 -0.33 1.97
CA LEU A 74 -4.01 0.74 1.24
C LEU A 74 -4.47 0.88 -0.22
N ARG A 75 -5.60 0.28 -0.61
CA ARG A 75 -6.18 0.52 -1.94
C ARG A 75 -6.50 1.99 -2.13
N TYR A 76 -6.17 2.50 -3.32
CA TYR A 76 -6.40 3.89 -3.69
C TYR A 76 -7.89 4.24 -3.68
N ASP A 77 -8.68 3.47 -4.42
CA ASP A 77 -10.12 3.66 -4.53
C ASP A 77 -10.77 3.33 -3.17
N PRO A 78 -11.43 4.30 -2.51
CA PRO A 78 -12.10 4.05 -1.24
C PRO A 78 -13.26 3.05 -1.37
N SER A 79 -13.91 2.94 -2.53
CA SER A 79 -14.98 1.97 -2.77
C SER A 79 -14.46 0.54 -2.83
N ASP A 80 -13.21 0.35 -3.25
CA ASP A 80 -12.56 -0.97 -3.27
C ASP A 80 -11.78 -1.27 -1.98
N ARG A 81 -11.57 -0.26 -1.11
CA ARG A 81 -10.73 -0.35 0.07
C ARG A 81 -11.38 -1.23 1.15
N LEU A 82 -10.57 -2.11 1.72
CA LEU A 82 -10.98 -3.01 2.77
C LEU A 82 -11.49 -2.23 3.99
N THR A 83 -12.69 -2.55 4.47
CA THR A 83 -13.23 -1.96 5.70
C THR A 83 -12.59 -2.59 6.94
N ALA A 84 -12.69 -1.91 8.09
CA ALA A 84 -12.18 -2.46 9.35
C ALA A 84 -12.84 -3.81 9.72
N LEU A 85 -14.14 -3.95 9.47
CA LEU A 85 -14.88 -5.18 9.76
C LEU A 85 -14.42 -6.34 8.87
N GLU A 86 -14.17 -6.09 7.58
CA GLU A 86 -13.62 -7.09 6.67
C GLU A 86 -12.17 -7.43 6.99
N ALA A 87 -11.37 -6.42 7.37
CA ALA A 87 -9.98 -6.61 7.80
C ALA A 87 -9.88 -7.56 8.99
N LEU A 88 -10.73 -7.40 10.01
CA LEU A 88 -10.78 -8.29 11.16
C LEU A 88 -11.10 -9.74 10.80
N ARG A 89 -11.72 -10.00 9.65
CA ARG A 89 -12.03 -11.35 9.15
C ARG A 89 -10.85 -12.04 8.46
N LEU A 90 -9.75 -11.32 8.20
CA LEU A 90 -8.61 -11.90 7.49
C LEU A 90 -7.81 -12.88 8.38
N PRO A 91 -7.12 -13.87 7.76
CA PRO A 91 -6.31 -14.86 8.48
C PRO A 91 -5.26 -14.25 9.40
N PHE A 92 -4.74 -13.06 9.04
CA PHE A 92 -3.81 -12.29 9.86
C PHE A 92 -4.27 -12.13 11.32
N PHE A 93 -5.57 -11.96 11.58
CA PHE A 93 -6.12 -11.81 12.92
C PHE A 93 -6.67 -13.13 13.53
N HIS A 94 -6.68 -14.22 12.78
CA HIS A 94 -7.22 -15.52 13.21
C HIS A 94 -6.15 -16.56 13.52
N GLN A 95 -4.88 -16.28 13.19
CA GLN A 95 -3.75 -17.03 13.72
C GLN A 95 -3.58 -16.65 15.20
N GLY A 96 -4.23 -17.43 16.07
CA GLY A 96 -4.07 -17.31 17.52
C GLY A 96 -2.63 -17.53 17.97
N PRO A 97 -2.30 -17.27 19.26
CA PRO A 97 -0.98 -17.56 19.79
C PRO A 97 -0.62 -19.05 19.55
N PRO A 98 0.66 -19.39 19.38
CA PRO A 98 1.11 -20.76 19.23
C PRO A 98 0.47 -21.65 20.30
N GLN A 99 0.03 -22.84 19.91
CA GLN A 99 -0.44 -23.89 20.83
C GLN A 99 0.72 -24.44 21.68
N GLU A 100 1.34 -23.62 22.52
CA GLU A 100 2.34 -24.07 23.51
C GLU A 100 1.83 -24.02 24.95
N LEU A 101 0.51 -23.91 25.18
CA LEU A 101 -0.06 -23.86 26.53
C LEU A 101 -1.30 -24.76 26.72
N THR A 102 -1.37 -25.90 26.03
CA THR A 102 -2.37 -26.95 26.34
C THR A 102 -1.80 -28.25 26.92
N ASP A 103 -0.48 -28.37 27.09
CA ASP A 103 0.15 -29.60 27.60
C ASP A 103 0.47 -29.56 29.11
N CYS A 104 -0.20 -28.72 29.90
CA CYS A 104 0.02 -28.64 31.36
C CYS A 104 -1.25 -28.77 32.22
N LEU A 105 -2.30 -29.45 31.75
CA LEU A 105 -3.41 -29.90 32.60
C LEU A 105 -3.66 -31.39 32.43
#